data_AF-A0A8H4N8J3-F1
#
_entry.id   AF-A0A8H4N8J3-F1
#
_cell.length_a   1.000
_cell.length_b   1.000
_cell.length_c   1.000
_cell.angle_alpha   90.00
_cell.angle_beta   90.00
_cell.angle_gamma   90.00
#
_symmetry.space_group_name_H-M   'P 1'
#
loop_
_entity.id
_entity.type
_entity.pdbx_description
1 polymer ?
#
loop_
_entity_poly.entity_id
_entity_poly.type
_entity_poly.pdbx_seq_one_letter_code
_entity_poly.pdbx_strand_id
1 'polypeptide(L)'
;MGDRVYDWLKDKATGWVQRAPINKIDTHHHFVPEIYRKAVEDAGERFGFFAALPSLLDTEAALSEIRYALDTLHADSVTLFTRYGDSATYLGHPSLEPIWAELNRRKCVVFVHPTHPADTTKVNTRLPQPMIDYPHETTRAAMDMITMGTREKFPDCKVILSHAGGTLPYLISRVATPLRKAPGFVANAVTGMTHEKTMKAFRSFHFDLALSASTAVLKLLLELVPHDHILYGSDFPYAPAPAYPAFLEELEAFDMEPELRDMINFKNALKLIPRLAKDREKIYL
;
A
#
# COMPACT_ATOMS: atom_id res chain seq x y z
N MET A 1 18.80 36.14 -19.83
CA MET A 1 19.21 35.51 -18.55
C MET A 1 18.02 34.91 -17.78
N GLY A 2 16.76 35.12 -18.21
CA GLY A 2 15.55 34.54 -17.58
C GLY A 2 15.17 33.14 -18.05
N ASP A 3 15.31 32.83 -19.35
CA ASP A 3 14.83 31.54 -19.89
C ASP A 3 15.63 30.33 -19.40
N ARG A 4 16.95 30.49 -19.19
CA ARG A 4 17.80 29.42 -18.65
C ARG A 4 17.51 29.08 -17.19
N VAL A 5 16.96 30.01 -16.41
CA VAL A 5 16.60 29.77 -15.00
C VAL A 5 15.26 29.02 -14.95
N TYR A 6 14.34 29.36 -15.86
CA TYR A 6 13.04 28.68 -15.97
C TYR A 6 13.20 27.25 -16.47
N ASP A 7 14.04 27.02 -17.47
CA ASP A 7 14.35 25.68 -17.98
C ASP A 7 15.12 24.85 -16.93
N TRP A 8 16.06 25.46 -16.20
CA TRP A 8 16.77 24.80 -15.10
C TRP A 8 15.84 24.42 -13.94
N LEU A 9 14.87 25.28 -13.59
CA LEU A 9 13.84 24.98 -12.59
C LEU A 9 12.87 23.89 -13.06
N LYS A 10 12.49 23.90 -14.35
CA LYS A 10 11.68 22.82 -14.94
C LYS A 10 12.41 21.50 -14.88
N ASP A 11 13.68 21.45 -15.29
CA ASP A 11 14.50 20.24 -15.32
C ASP A 11 14.73 19.67 -13.91
N LYS A 12 14.84 20.54 -12.89
CA LYS A 12 14.85 20.17 -11.46
C LYS A 12 13.47 19.78 -10.92
N ALA A 13 12.39 20.36 -11.43
CA ALA A 13 11.01 20.07 -11.02
C ALA A 13 10.42 18.82 -11.70
N THR A 14 10.94 18.42 -12.86
CA THR A 14 10.66 17.16 -13.55
C THR A 14 11.73 16.10 -13.28
N GLY A 15 12.77 16.48 -12.51
CA GLY A 15 13.98 15.72 -12.26
C GLY A 15 13.75 14.53 -11.34
N TRP A 16 13.12 13.49 -11.88
CA TRP A 16 13.42 12.14 -11.42
C TRP A 16 14.94 11.93 -11.46
N VAL A 17 15.45 11.17 -10.50
CA VAL A 17 16.80 10.60 -10.61
C VAL A 17 16.86 9.99 -12.01
N GLN A 18 17.76 10.49 -12.88
CA GLN A 18 17.79 10.10 -14.32
C GLN A 18 17.99 8.59 -14.53
N ARG A 19 18.16 7.81 -13.45
CA ARG A 19 18.10 6.36 -13.42
C ARG A 19 17.14 5.94 -12.31
N ALA A 20 16.13 5.14 -12.65
CA ALA A 20 15.35 4.41 -11.65
C ALA A 20 16.30 3.66 -10.71
N PRO A 21 16.00 3.57 -9.41
CA PRO A 21 16.86 2.88 -8.46
C PRO A 21 17.07 1.43 -8.90
N ILE A 22 18.32 1.07 -9.19
CA ILE A 22 18.71 -0.28 -9.57
C ILE A 22 18.61 -1.15 -8.31
N ASN A 23 18.00 -2.33 -8.41
CA ASN A 23 17.75 -3.26 -7.30
C ASN A 23 16.65 -2.86 -6.30
N LYS A 24 15.61 -2.15 -6.75
CA LYS A 24 14.38 -1.97 -5.98
C LYS A 24 13.15 -2.37 -6.79
N ILE A 25 12.13 -2.92 -6.14
CA ILE A 25 10.81 -3.15 -6.74
C ILE A 25 9.84 -2.19 -6.08
N ASP A 26 9.36 -1.25 -6.88
CA ASP A 26 8.38 -0.27 -6.43
C ASP A 26 6.97 -0.86 -6.47
N THR A 27 6.39 -1.05 -5.29
CA THR A 27 5.04 -1.61 -5.14
C THR A 27 3.94 -0.56 -5.26
N HIS A 28 4.27 0.73 -5.30
CA HIS A 28 3.33 1.84 -5.30
C HIS A 28 3.20 2.43 -6.72
N HIS A 29 2.51 1.71 -7.60
CA HIS A 29 2.17 2.18 -8.96
C HIS A 29 0.66 2.27 -9.14
N HIS A 30 0.20 3.39 -9.70
CA HIS A 30 -1.22 3.67 -9.97
C HIS A 30 -1.57 3.50 -11.44
N PHE A 31 -2.86 3.20 -11.68
CA PHE A 31 -3.62 3.19 -12.95
C PHE A 31 -3.69 1.88 -13.75
N VAL A 32 -4.90 1.63 -14.30
CA VAL A 32 -5.10 0.77 -15.48
C VAL A 32 -6.20 1.34 -16.38
N PRO A 33 -5.80 1.87 -17.55
CA PRO A 33 -6.47 1.53 -18.81
C PRO A 33 -5.68 0.49 -19.62
N GLU A 34 -6.27 -0.05 -20.69
CA GLU A 34 -5.65 -1.04 -21.61
C GLU A 34 -4.27 -0.62 -22.16
N ILE A 35 -4.02 0.70 -22.20
CA ILE A 35 -2.72 1.30 -22.54
C ILE A 35 -1.57 0.82 -21.62
N TYR A 36 -1.85 0.46 -20.36
CA TYR A 36 -0.82 0.00 -19.43
C TYR A 36 -0.34 -1.41 -19.71
N ARG A 37 -1.24 -2.33 -20.09
CA ARG A 37 -0.80 -3.68 -20.54
C ARG A 37 0.16 -3.55 -21.69
N LYS A 38 -0.18 -2.71 -22.68
CA LYS A 38 0.69 -2.42 -23.82
C LYS A 38 2.01 -1.77 -23.38
N ALA A 39 1.98 -0.82 -22.44
CA ALA A 39 3.20 -0.20 -21.92
C ALA A 39 4.10 -1.19 -21.16
N VAL A 40 3.52 -2.13 -20.41
CA VAL A 40 4.27 -3.21 -19.73
C VAL A 40 4.89 -4.15 -20.76
N GLU A 41 4.14 -4.55 -21.78
CA GLU A 41 4.66 -5.36 -22.90
C GLU A 41 5.82 -4.64 -23.61
N ASP A 42 5.64 -3.36 -23.95
CA ASP A 42 6.64 -2.53 -24.65
C ASP A 42 7.88 -2.28 -23.78
N ALA A 43 7.74 -2.20 -22.46
CA ALA A 43 8.85 -1.96 -21.53
C ALA A 43 9.69 -3.21 -21.21
N GLY A 44 9.28 -4.38 -21.73
CA GLY A 44 9.83 -5.69 -21.37
C GLY A 44 9.41 -6.12 -19.96
N GLU A 45 9.70 -7.37 -19.59
CA GLU A 45 9.29 -8.07 -18.34
C GLU A 45 9.69 -7.37 -17.00
N ARG A 46 10.15 -6.12 -17.04
CA ARG A 46 10.56 -5.27 -15.91
C ARG A 46 9.39 -4.65 -15.14
N PHE A 47 8.18 -4.63 -15.72
CA PHE A 47 7.02 -4.01 -15.09
C PHE A 47 5.90 -5.03 -14.83
N GLY A 48 5.16 -4.74 -13.76
CA GLY A 48 3.90 -5.38 -13.42
C GLY A 48 2.85 -4.32 -13.15
N PHE A 49 1.60 -4.73 -13.01
CA PHE A 49 0.52 -3.80 -12.74
C PHE A 49 -0.57 -4.40 -11.87
N PHE A 50 -1.13 -3.54 -11.00
CA PHE A 50 -2.33 -3.85 -10.23
C PHE A 50 -3.52 -3.12 -10.83
N ALA A 51 -4.59 -3.84 -11.09
CA ALA A 51 -5.81 -3.29 -11.67
C ALA A 51 -6.60 -2.46 -10.65
N ALA A 52 -6.89 -1.22 -11.00
CA ALA A 52 -7.92 -0.46 -10.30
C ALA A 52 -9.30 -1.02 -10.66
N LEU A 53 -10.18 -1.10 -9.67
CA LEU A 53 -11.53 -1.62 -9.86
C LEU A 53 -12.56 -0.48 -10.00
N PRO A 54 -13.73 -0.73 -10.61
CA PRO A 54 -14.87 0.16 -10.45
C PRO A 54 -15.28 0.27 -8.97
N SER A 55 -16.26 1.12 -8.68
CA SER A 55 -16.78 1.26 -7.32
C SER A 55 -17.15 -0.11 -6.74
N LEU A 56 -16.61 -0.45 -5.57
CA LEU A 56 -16.91 -1.73 -4.90
C LEU A 56 -18.35 -1.80 -4.36
N LEU A 57 -19.08 -0.67 -4.39
CA LEU A 57 -20.50 -0.64 -4.10
C LEU A 57 -21.35 -1.24 -5.22
N ASP A 58 -20.78 -1.37 -6.43
CA ASP A 58 -21.31 -2.22 -7.49
C ASP A 58 -20.56 -3.56 -7.47
N THR A 59 -21.07 -4.49 -6.66
CA THR A 59 -20.43 -5.79 -6.44
C THR A 59 -20.26 -6.59 -7.73
N GLU A 60 -21.26 -6.57 -8.62
CA GLU A 60 -21.20 -7.31 -9.88
C GLU A 60 -20.17 -6.72 -10.84
N ALA A 61 -20.13 -5.39 -10.97
CA ALA A 61 -19.10 -4.72 -11.78
C ALA A 61 -17.70 -4.99 -11.23
N ALA A 62 -17.50 -4.89 -9.92
CA ALA A 62 -16.20 -5.17 -9.29
C ALA A 62 -15.76 -6.63 -9.51
N LEU A 63 -16.65 -7.61 -9.31
CA LEU A 63 -16.34 -9.02 -9.55
C LEU A 63 -16.08 -9.32 -11.03
N SER A 64 -16.79 -8.65 -11.94
CA SER A 64 -16.55 -8.76 -13.38
C SER A 64 -15.19 -8.21 -13.78
N GLU A 65 -14.82 -7.05 -13.25
CA GLU A 65 -13.51 -6.45 -13.53
C GLU A 65 -12.38 -7.28 -12.93
N ILE A 66 -12.54 -7.84 -11.72
CA ILE A 66 -11.54 -8.75 -11.12
C ILE A 66 -11.27 -9.93 -12.06
N ARG A 67 -12.33 -10.55 -12.62
CA ARG A 67 -12.17 -11.65 -13.59
C ARG A 67 -11.44 -11.17 -14.84
N TYR A 68 -11.90 -10.06 -15.43
CA TYR A 68 -11.30 -9.56 -16.67
C TYR A 68 -9.83 -9.15 -16.49
N ALA A 69 -9.51 -8.39 -15.44
CA ALA A 69 -8.17 -7.91 -15.16
C ALA A 69 -7.17 -9.06 -14.91
N LEU A 70 -7.55 -10.05 -14.11
CA LEU A 70 -6.65 -11.15 -13.76
C LEU A 70 -6.58 -12.22 -14.87
N ASP A 71 -7.73 -12.57 -15.46
CA ASP A 71 -7.81 -13.71 -16.38
C ASP A 71 -7.49 -13.30 -17.83
N THR A 72 -7.82 -12.07 -18.23
CA THR A 72 -7.62 -11.57 -19.61
C THR A 72 -6.44 -10.62 -19.72
N LEU A 73 -6.33 -9.63 -18.83
CA LEU A 73 -5.24 -8.65 -18.89
C LEU A 73 -3.97 -9.15 -18.20
N HIS A 74 -4.06 -10.24 -17.43
CA HIS A 74 -2.97 -10.80 -16.64
C HIS A 74 -2.35 -9.78 -15.67
N ALA A 75 -3.20 -8.95 -15.07
CA ALA A 75 -2.79 -8.09 -13.96
C ALA A 75 -2.17 -8.93 -12.84
N ASP A 76 -1.12 -8.42 -12.22
CA ASP A 76 -0.45 -9.11 -11.12
C ASP A 76 -1.36 -9.18 -9.88
N SER A 77 -2.22 -8.17 -9.69
CA SER A 77 -3.28 -8.14 -8.69
C SER A 77 -4.18 -6.89 -8.85
N VAL A 78 -4.77 -6.38 -7.75
CA VAL A 78 -5.69 -5.22 -7.74
C VAL A 78 -5.28 -4.14 -6.75
N THR A 79 -5.65 -2.90 -7.08
CA THR A 79 -5.57 -1.73 -6.20
C THR A 79 -6.96 -1.33 -5.76
N LEU A 80 -7.16 -1.19 -4.44
CA LEU A 80 -8.39 -0.69 -3.84
C LEU A 80 -8.12 0.67 -3.18
N PHE A 81 -9.17 1.49 -3.08
CA PHE A 81 -9.13 2.72 -2.31
C PHE A 81 -9.61 2.49 -0.88
N THR A 82 -9.18 3.36 0.05
CA THR A 82 -9.52 3.24 1.47
C THR A 82 -11.02 3.21 1.76
N ARG A 83 -11.84 3.89 0.95
CA ARG A 83 -13.30 3.92 1.07
C ARG A 83 -13.97 4.13 -0.29
N TYR A 84 -15.28 3.86 -0.33
CA TYR A 84 -16.12 4.00 -1.52
C TYR A 84 -17.44 4.71 -1.23
N GLY A 85 -17.95 5.43 -2.25
CA GLY A 85 -19.18 6.23 -2.16
C GLY A 85 -19.02 7.55 -1.42
N ASP A 86 -20.16 8.17 -1.08
CA ASP A 86 -20.20 9.46 -0.37
C ASP A 86 -20.13 9.31 1.15
N SER A 87 -20.21 8.08 1.64
CA SER A 87 -20.15 7.75 3.07
C SER A 87 -18.80 7.16 3.47
N ALA A 88 -18.64 6.89 4.76
CA ALA A 88 -17.50 6.21 5.35
C ALA A 88 -17.55 4.69 5.15
N THR A 89 -17.90 4.22 3.94
CA THR A 89 -17.90 2.78 3.62
C THR A 89 -16.45 2.34 3.38
N TYR A 90 -15.80 1.91 4.47
CA TYR A 90 -14.44 1.40 4.48
C TYR A 90 -14.38 -0.08 4.08
N LEU A 91 -13.16 -0.57 3.89
CA LEU A 91 -12.88 -1.88 3.32
C LEU A 91 -13.37 -3.08 4.14
N GLY A 92 -13.62 -2.94 5.44
CA GLY A 92 -14.18 -3.99 6.30
C GLY A 92 -15.70 -4.04 6.30
N HIS A 93 -16.39 -3.15 5.57
CA HIS A 93 -17.84 -3.12 5.53
C HIS A 93 -18.44 -4.45 5.00
N PRO A 94 -19.52 -5.00 5.59
CA PRO A 94 -20.05 -6.31 5.22
C PRO A 94 -20.49 -6.43 3.76
N SER A 95 -20.92 -5.33 3.12
CA SER A 95 -21.28 -5.34 1.70
C SER A 95 -20.11 -5.66 0.76
N LEU A 96 -18.87 -5.55 1.24
CA LEU A 96 -17.67 -5.84 0.45
C LEU A 96 -17.17 -7.28 0.64
N GLU A 97 -17.81 -8.07 1.50
CA GLU A 97 -17.42 -9.47 1.74
C GLU A 97 -17.38 -10.34 0.48
N PRO A 98 -18.33 -10.25 -0.49
CA PRO A 98 -18.26 -11.03 -1.72
C PRO A 98 -17.00 -10.75 -2.55
N ILE A 99 -16.56 -9.48 -2.57
CA ILE A 99 -15.34 -9.05 -3.27
C ILE A 99 -14.10 -9.62 -2.56
N TRP A 100 -14.04 -9.50 -1.24
CA TRP A 100 -12.95 -10.09 -0.46
C TRP A 100 -12.89 -11.60 -0.59
N ALA A 101 -14.04 -12.29 -0.64
CA ALA A 101 -14.10 -13.73 -0.83
C ALA A 101 -13.45 -14.14 -2.17
N GLU A 102 -13.72 -13.40 -3.25
CA GLU A 102 -13.12 -13.68 -4.56
C GLU A 102 -11.61 -13.38 -4.58
N LEU A 103 -11.19 -12.24 -4.03
CA LEU A 103 -9.77 -11.88 -3.90
C LEU A 103 -9.00 -12.91 -3.05
N ASN A 104 -9.63 -13.40 -1.98
CA ASN A 104 -9.07 -14.47 -1.14
C ASN A 104 -8.97 -15.80 -1.88
N ARG A 105 -10.04 -16.21 -2.58
CA ARG A 105 -10.06 -17.45 -3.37
C ARG A 105 -8.92 -17.47 -4.40
N ARG A 106 -8.61 -16.32 -4.99
CA ARG A 106 -7.53 -16.12 -5.95
C ARG A 106 -6.17 -15.84 -5.31
N LYS A 107 -6.11 -15.70 -3.99
CA LYS A 107 -4.90 -15.37 -3.21
C LYS A 107 -4.23 -14.08 -3.68
N CYS A 108 -5.04 -13.09 -4.05
CA CYS A 108 -4.58 -11.81 -4.57
C CYS A 108 -3.76 -11.02 -3.53
N VAL A 109 -2.92 -10.14 -4.04
CA VAL A 109 -2.22 -9.09 -3.27
C VAL A 109 -2.96 -7.77 -3.47
N VAL A 110 -3.72 -7.31 -2.49
CA VAL A 110 -4.46 -6.05 -2.59
C VAL A 110 -3.57 -4.90 -2.15
N PHE A 111 -3.36 -3.93 -3.03
CA PHE A 111 -2.74 -2.65 -2.66
C PHE A 111 -3.81 -1.65 -2.24
N VAL A 112 -3.78 -1.18 -1.00
CA VAL A 112 -4.74 -0.20 -0.48
C VAL A 112 -4.13 1.19 -0.54
N HIS A 113 -4.60 1.98 -1.50
CA HIS A 113 -4.22 3.37 -1.64
C HIS A 113 -5.24 4.31 -0.98
N PRO A 114 -4.81 5.39 -0.30
CA PRO A 114 -5.73 6.39 0.20
C PRO A 114 -6.49 7.11 -0.91
N THR A 115 -7.74 7.42 -0.61
CA THR A 115 -8.51 8.45 -1.30
C THR A 115 -8.88 9.55 -0.31
N HIS A 116 -9.56 10.60 -0.78
CA HIS A 116 -10.06 11.65 0.08
C HIS A 116 -10.96 11.08 1.19
N PRO A 117 -10.91 11.59 2.43
CA PRO A 117 -11.92 11.29 3.45
C PRO A 117 -13.33 11.73 3.00
N ALA A 118 -14.37 11.22 3.67
CA ALA A 118 -15.75 11.61 3.37
C ALA A 118 -15.99 13.10 3.62
N ASP A 119 -15.42 13.62 4.72
CA ASP A 119 -15.30 15.06 4.96
C ASP A 119 -13.97 15.57 4.42
N THR A 120 -14.03 16.35 3.34
CA THR A 120 -12.85 16.94 2.70
C THR A 120 -12.48 18.32 3.24
N THR A 121 -13.04 18.72 4.38
CA THR A 121 -12.67 19.96 5.05
C THR A 121 -11.19 19.93 5.43
N LYS A 122 -10.42 20.87 4.86
CA LYS A 122 -8.98 20.93 5.12
C LYS A 122 -8.71 21.41 6.54
N VAL A 123 -7.78 20.74 7.22
CA VAL A 123 -7.22 21.20 8.52
C VAL A 123 -6.64 22.60 8.40
N ASN A 124 -5.96 22.88 7.29
CA ASN A 124 -5.42 24.19 6.95
C ASN A 124 -5.41 24.35 5.43
N THR A 125 -5.81 25.50 4.90
CA THR A 125 -5.87 25.72 3.45
C THR A 125 -4.53 25.60 2.73
N ARG A 126 -3.40 25.77 3.46
CA ARG A 126 -2.04 25.58 2.97
C ARG A 126 -1.58 24.11 2.96
N LEU A 127 -2.29 23.22 3.64
CA LEU A 127 -1.96 21.80 3.68
C LEU A 127 -2.81 21.05 2.66
N PRO A 128 -2.21 20.46 1.61
CA PRO A 128 -2.93 19.53 0.75
C PRO A 128 -3.27 18.26 1.53
N GLN A 129 -4.41 17.67 1.22
CA GLN A 129 -4.95 16.51 1.95
C GLN A 129 -4.00 15.30 2.02
N PRO A 130 -3.20 14.97 0.97
CA PRO A 130 -2.25 13.88 1.05
C PRO A 130 -1.25 13.95 2.21
N MET A 131 -0.92 15.15 2.71
CA MET A 131 0.08 15.29 3.78
C MET A 131 -0.37 14.72 5.13
N ILE A 132 -1.67 14.73 5.41
CA ILE A 132 -2.21 14.35 6.73
C ILE A 132 -3.43 13.45 6.59
N ASP A 133 -4.39 13.81 5.74
CA ASP A 133 -5.66 13.09 5.67
C ASP A 133 -5.51 11.70 5.06
N TYR A 134 -4.62 11.54 4.08
CA TYR A 134 -4.41 10.25 3.38
C TYR A 134 -3.79 9.19 4.30
N PRO A 135 -2.69 9.46 5.03
CA PRO A 135 -2.20 8.53 6.07
C PRO A 135 -3.26 8.18 7.13
N HIS A 136 -4.11 9.13 7.50
CA HIS A 136 -5.23 8.85 8.40
C HIS A 136 -6.30 7.96 7.75
N GLU A 137 -6.62 8.15 6.47
CA GLU A 137 -7.56 7.29 5.74
C GLU A 137 -7.05 5.85 5.61
N THR A 138 -5.75 5.65 5.33
CA THR A 138 -5.12 4.32 5.36
C THR A 138 -5.29 3.67 6.73
N THR A 139 -5.08 4.45 7.79
CA THR A 139 -5.25 3.99 9.17
C THR A 139 -6.70 3.59 9.47
N ARG A 140 -7.68 4.40 9.03
CA ARG A 140 -9.10 4.13 9.23
C ARG A 140 -9.53 2.87 8.49
N ALA A 141 -9.14 2.71 7.22
CA ALA A 141 -9.45 1.51 6.44
C ALA A 141 -8.84 0.25 7.08
N ALA A 142 -7.59 0.32 7.55
CA ALA A 142 -6.95 -0.80 8.22
C ALA A 142 -7.61 -1.15 9.56
N MET A 143 -7.95 -0.15 10.38
CA MET A 143 -8.65 -0.36 11.65
C MET A 143 -10.06 -0.91 11.45
N ASP A 144 -10.77 -0.45 10.41
CA ASP A 144 -12.07 -1.00 10.03
C ASP A 144 -11.94 -2.49 9.66
N MET A 145 -10.97 -2.84 8.81
CA MET A 145 -10.69 -4.25 8.47
C MET A 145 -10.34 -5.11 9.70
N ILE A 146 -9.57 -4.58 10.66
CA ILE A 146 -9.24 -5.27 11.92
C ILE A 146 -10.51 -5.50 12.74
N THR A 147 -11.29 -4.44 12.95
CA THR A 147 -12.50 -4.45 13.79
C THR A 147 -13.56 -5.40 13.23
N MET A 148 -13.71 -5.42 11.90
CA MET A 148 -14.68 -6.24 11.18
C MET A 148 -14.19 -7.69 10.93
N GLY A 149 -12.99 -8.03 11.39
CA GLY A 149 -12.41 -9.36 11.23
C GLY A 149 -12.07 -9.73 9.78
N THR A 150 -11.93 -8.75 8.88
CA THR A 150 -11.70 -8.97 7.44
C THR A 150 -10.44 -9.80 7.21
N ARG A 151 -9.36 -9.51 7.94
CA ARG A 151 -8.09 -10.26 7.84
C ARG A 151 -8.17 -11.68 8.41
N GLU A 152 -9.12 -11.94 9.31
CA GLU A 152 -9.39 -13.28 9.86
C GLU A 152 -10.24 -14.11 8.88
N LYS A 153 -11.26 -13.49 8.26
CA LYS A 153 -12.14 -14.11 7.27
C LYS A 153 -11.43 -14.44 5.96
N PHE A 154 -10.48 -13.59 5.54
CA PHE A 154 -9.83 -13.63 4.24
C PHE A 154 -8.28 -13.65 4.34
N PRO A 155 -7.68 -14.70 4.95
CA PRO A 155 -6.26 -14.75 5.27
C PRO A 155 -5.32 -15.02 4.08
N ASP A 156 -5.84 -15.59 3.00
CA ASP A 156 -5.07 -15.90 1.79
C ASP A 156 -4.90 -14.68 0.89
N CYS A 157 -5.81 -13.70 0.98
CA CYS A 157 -5.62 -12.39 0.36
C CYS A 157 -4.58 -11.59 1.14
N LYS A 158 -3.47 -11.20 0.53
CA LYS A 158 -2.48 -10.31 1.16
C LYS A 158 -2.87 -8.86 0.95
N VAL A 159 -2.59 -7.98 1.91
CA VAL A 159 -2.96 -6.56 1.82
C VAL A 159 -1.73 -5.71 2.12
N ILE A 160 -1.37 -4.85 1.17
CA ILE A 160 -0.34 -3.83 1.30
C ILE A 160 -1.03 -2.50 1.65
N LEU A 161 -0.55 -1.84 2.70
CA LEU A 161 -1.02 -0.52 3.12
C LEU A 161 -0.01 0.54 2.68
N SER A 162 -0.49 1.56 1.98
CA SER A 162 0.30 2.72 1.57
C SER A 162 0.97 3.45 2.72
N HIS A 163 2.13 4.05 2.43
CA HIS A 163 2.76 5.09 3.25
C HIS A 163 3.06 4.61 4.67
N ALA A 164 3.74 3.48 4.79
CA ALA A 164 4.06 2.78 6.03
C ALA A 164 2.83 2.41 6.87
N GLY A 165 1.66 2.27 6.25
CA GLY A 165 0.38 2.06 6.95
C GLY A 165 -0.19 3.33 7.58
N GLY A 166 0.30 4.51 7.17
CA GLY A 166 -0.06 5.80 7.71
C GLY A 166 0.27 5.92 9.20
N THR A 167 -0.72 6.33 10.00
CA THR A 167 -0.57 6.46 11.46
C THR A 167 -0.82 5.16 12.24
N LEU A 168 -1.18 4.06 11.57
CA LEU A 168 -1.53 2.79 12.21
C LEU A 168 -0.41 2.23 13.10
N PRO A 169 0.86 2.13 12.66
CA PRO A 169 1.92 1.56 13.52
C PRO A 169 2.11 2.35 14.82
N TYR A 170 1.89 3.67 14.79
CA TYR A 170 1.95 4.50 15.98
C TYR A 170 0.74 4.28 16.90
N LEU A 171 -0.46 4.15 16.32
CA LEU A 171 -1.71 4.06 17.08
C LEU A 171 -2.09 2.65 17.54
N ILE A 172 -1.52 1.59 16.95
CA ILE A 172 -1.96 0.21 17.22
C ILE A 172 -1.87 -0.15 18.72
N SER A 173 -0.81 0.29 19.39
CA SER A 173 -0.64 0.06 20.83
C SER A 173 -1.69 0.78 21.67
N ARG A 174 -2.19 1.94 21.23
CA ARG A 174 -3.28 2.66 21.89
C ARG A 174 -4.58 1.86 21.88
N VAL A 175 -4.85 1.15 20.79
CA VAL A 175 -6.04 0.29 20.65
C VAL A 175 -5.84 -1.05 21.34
N ALA A 176 -4.70 -1.71 21.11
CA ALA A 176 -4.48 -3.09 21.55
C ALA A 176 -4.12 -3.22 23.03
N THR A 177 -3.43 -2.24 23.64
CA THR A 177 -2.93 -2.36 25.02
C THR A 177 -4.04 -2.50 26.06
N PRO A 178 -5.12 -1.67 26.03
CA PRO A 178 -6.24 -1.84 26.96
C PRO A 178 -6.89 -3.22 26.87
N LEU A 179 -6.93 -3.82 25.67
CA LEU A 179 -7.51 -5.15 25.44
C LEU A 179 -6.77 -6.27 26.18
N ARG A 180 -5.54 -6.05 26.66
CA ARG A 180 -4.81 -7.03 27.49
C ARG A 180 -5.43 -7.26 28.87
N LYS A 181 -6.17 -6.26 29.36
CA LYS A 181 -6.81 -6.30 30.69
C LYS A 181 -8.32 -6.45 30.61
N ALA A 182 -8.91 -6.23 29.44
CA ALA A 182 -10.32 -6.49 29.21
C ALA A 182 -10.59 -8.01 29.11
N PRO A 183 -11.68 -8.53 29.71
CA PRO A 183 -12.10 -9.91 29.46
C PRO A 183 -12.35 -10.11 27.97
N GLY A 184 -11.65 -11.08 27.36
CA GLY A 184 -11.62 -11.25 25.91
C GLY A 184 -13.01 -11.42 25.27
N PHE A 185 -13.93 -12.14 25.94
CA PHE A 185 -15.30 -12.30 25.45
C PHE A 185 -16.10 -10.99 25.44
N VAL A 186 -15.91 -10.12 26.44
CA VAL A 186 -16.57 -8.81 26.52
C VAL A 186 -16.00 -7.89 25.45
N ALA A 187 -14.67 -7.81 25.35
CA ALA A 187 -14.00 -6.99 24.35
C ALA A 187 -14.44 -7.38 22.93
N ASN A 188 -14.48 -8.68 22.64
CA ASN A 188 -14.90 -9.19 21.34
C ASN A 188 -16.38 -8.91 21.06
N ALA A 189 -17.26 -9.08 22.05
CA ALA A 189 -18.68 -8.81 21.88
C ALA A 189 -18.98 -7.31 21.62
N VAL A 190 -18.24 -6.40 22.25
CA VAL A 190 -18.49 -4.95 22.12
C VAL A 190 -17.81 -4.34 20.89
N THR A 191 -16.61 -4.82 20.56
CA THR A 191 -15.74 -4.16 19.57
C THR A 191 -15.33 -5.05 18.40
N GLY A 192 -15.67 -6.34 18.41
CA GLY A 192 -15.12 -7.31 17.45
C GLY A 192 -13.65 -7.66 17.69
N MET A 193 -13.02 -7.16 18.76
CA MET A 193 -11.58 -7.26 18.98
C MET A 193 -11.20 -7.99 20.28
N THR A 194 -10.06 -8.66 20.23
CA THR A 194 -9.25 -9.08 21.39
C THR A 194 -7.81 -8.63 21.16
N HIS A 195 -6.98 -8.57 22.22
CA HIS A 195 -5.57 -8.21 22.05
C HIS A 195 -4.88 -9.07 20.98
N GLU A 196 -5.12 -10.38 21.03
CA GLU A 196 -4.53 -11.34 20.08
C GLU A 196 -5.06 -11.12 18.65
N LYS A 197 -6.38 -11.02 18.47
CA LYS A 197 -6.98 -10.80 17.14
C LYS A 197 -6.49 -9.51 16.50
N THR A 198 -6.49 -8.42 17.27
CA THR A 198 -6.02 -7.10 16.81
C THR A 198 -4.55 -7.15 16.39
N MET A 199 -3.67 -7.68 17.23
CA MET A 199 -2.24 -7.73 16.90
C MET A 199 -1.93 -8.71 15.76
N LYS A 200 -2.65 -9.84 15.67
CA LYS A 200 -2.53 -10.79 14.56
C LYS A 200 -2.97 -10.17 13.24
N ALA A 201 -4.11 -9.47 13.22
CA ALA A 201 -4.60 -8.78 12.04
C ALA A 201 -3.66 -7.64 11.62
N PHE A 202 -3.19 -6.81 12.56
CA PHE A 202 -2.22 -5.75 12.31
C PHE A 202 -0.93 -6.30 11.67
N ARG A 203 -0.35 -7.37 12.22
CA ARG A 203 0.86 -8.00 11.68
C ARG A 203 0.64 -8.76 10.37
N SER A 204 -0.61 -8.98 9.97
CA SER A 204 -0.94 -9.63 8.68
C SER A 204 -0.88 -8.69 7.48
N PHE A 205 -0.81 -7.38 7.72
CA PHE A 205 -0.62 -6.39 6.67
C PHE A 205 0.84 -6.33 6.21
N HIS A 206 1.02 -5.96 4.95
CA HIS A 206 2.27 -5.51 4.39
C HIS A 206 2.26 -3.98 4.32
N PHE A 207 3.43 -3.36 4.31
CA PHE A 207 3.61 -1.92 4.42
C PHE A 207 4.63 -1.46 3.38
N ASP A 208 4.21 -0.71 2.37
CA ASP A 208 5.19 -0.01 1.52
C ASP A 208 5.70 1.24 2.21
N LEU A 209 6.95 1.61 1.93
CA LEU A 209 7.62 2.75 2.56
C LEU A 209 7.46 4.06 1.78
N ALA A 210 6.53 4.12 0.82
CA ALA A 210 6.39 5.28 -0.04
C ALA A 210 6.17 6.55 0.79
N LEU A 211 7.03 7.56 0.58
CA LEU A 211 7.01 8.83 1.32
C LEU A 211 7.02 8.68 2.87
N SER A 212 7.51 7.57 3.42
CA SER A 212 7.40 7.24 4.85
C SER A 212 8.57 6.40 5.35
N ALA A 213 9.80 6.80 5.02
CA ALA A 213 11.02 6.03 5.30
C ALA A 213 11.97 6.67 6.33
N SER A 214 11.48 7.60 7.16
CA SER A 214 12.32 8.22 8.19
C SER A 214 12.79 7.20 9.23
N THR A 215 13.94 7.47 9.86
CA THR A 215 14.52 6.60 10.90
C THR A 215 13.53 6.23 12.01
N ALA A 216 12.66 7.16 12.41
CA ALA A 216 11.65 6.91 13.44
C ALA A 216 10.58 5.91 12.96
N VAL A 217 10.12 6.07 11.71
CA VAL A 217 9.12 5.18 11.11
C VAL A 217 9.70 3.78 10.89
N LEU A 218 10.94 3.69 10.36
CA LEU A 218 11.62 2.41 10.14
C LEU A 218 11.84 1.64 11.44
N LYS A 219 12.32 2.31 12.51
CA LYS A 219 12.47 1.67 13.83
C LYS A 219 11.15 1.11 14.34
N LEU A 220 10.07 1.89 14.24
CA LEU A 220 8.75 1.48 14.70
C LEU A 220 8.21 0.28 13.92
N LEU A 221 8.33 0.27 12.59
CA LEU A 221 7.90 -0.86 11.77
C LEU A 221 8.70 -2.12 12.06
N LEU A 222 10.04 -2.01 12.08
CA LEU A 222 10.94 -3.14 12.33
C LEU A 222 10.75 -3.77 13.72
N GLU A 223 10.27 -3.00 14.69
CA GLU A 223 9.95 -3.50 16.03
C GLU A 223 8.58 -4.23 16.08
N LEU A 224 7.59 -3.75 15.32
CA LEU A 224 6.20 -4.18 15.49
C LEU A 224 5.72 -5.23 14.47
N VAL A 225 6.34 -5.26 13.28
CA VAL A 225 5.86 -5.98 12.09
C VAL A 225 6.91 -7.01 11.64
N PRO A 226 6.49 -8.18 11.09
CA PRO A 226 7.42 -9.10 10.45
C PRO A 226 8.27 -8.41 9.36
N HIS A 227 9.57 -8.68 9.33
CA HIS A 227 10.47 -8.00 8.39
C HIS A 227 10.19 -8.34 6.92
N ASP A 228 9.55 -9.48 6.65
CA ASP A 228 9.11 -9.87 5.30
C ASP A 228 7.80 -9.18 4.86
N HIS A 229 7.22 -8.33 5.72
CA HIS A 229 6.03 -7.55 5.43
C HIS A 229 6.33 -6.08 5.10
N ILE A 230 7.60 -5.67 5.09
CA ILE A 230 8.01 -4.30 4.77
C ILE A 230 8.51 -4.26 3.32
N LEU A 231 7.98 -3.33 2.54
CA LEU A 231 8.20 -3.22 1.10
C LEU A 231 8.73 -1.83 0.75
N TYR A 232 9.54 -1.75 -0.29
CA TYR A 232 9.86 -0.48 -0.91
C TYR A 232 8.69 0.02 -1.78
N GLY A 233 8.47 1.33 -1.75
CA GLY A 233 7.53 2.04 -2.60
C GLY A 233 8.01 3.47 -2.83
N SER A 234 7.73 4.05 -4.00
CA SER A 234 8.15 5.43 -4.33
C SER A 234 7.02 6.46 -4.33
N ASP A 235 5.78 6.02 -4.53
CA ASP A 235 4.61 6.85 -4.85
C ASP A 235 4.71 7.58 -6.20
N PHE A 236 5.44 7.04 -7.16
CA PHE A 236 5.46 7.60 -8.52
C PHE A 236 4.08 7.49 -9.20
N PRO A 237 3.61 8.52 -9.93
CA PRO A 237 4.21 9.85 -10.14
C PRO A 237 3.71 10.94 -9.17
N TYR A 238 2.98 10.58 -8.12
CA TYR A 238 2.38 11.52 -7.18
C TYR A 238 3.37 12.12 -6.18
N ALA A 239 4.42 11.38 -5.83
CA ALA A 239 5.56 11.87 -5.11
C ALA A 239 6.13 13.11 -5.83
N PRO A 240 6.11 14.30 -5.19
CA PRO A 240 6.66 15.48 -5.83
C PRO A 240 8.14 15.24 -6.14
N ALA A 241 8.56 15.41 -7.40
CA ALA A 241 9.95 15.15 -7.80
C ALA A 241 11.00 15.89 -6.94
N PRO A 242 10.77 17.11 -6.43
CA PRO A 242 11.70 17.76 -5.50
C PRO A 242 11.75 17.13 -4.10
N ALA A 243 10.68 16.45 -3.65
CA ALA A 243 10.56 15.90 -2.31
C ALA A 243 10.99 14.43 -2.23
N TYR A 244 10.73 13.65 -3.29
CA TYR A 244 11.03 12.23 -3.34
C TYR A 244 12.50 11.87 -2.99
N PRO A 245 13.53 12.58 -3.49
CA PRO A 245 14.92 12.30 -3.14
C PRO A 245 15.19 12.30 -1.63
N ALA A 246 14.54 13.17 -0.86
CA ALA A 246 14.73 13.23 0.60
C ALA A 246 14.27 11.93 1.29
N PHE A 247 13.13 11.37 0.88
CA PHE A 247 12.64 10.09 1.42
C PHE A 247 13.56 8.92 1.06
N LEU A 248 14.09 8.92 -0.17
CA LEU A 248 15.04 7.90 -0.60
C LEU A 248 16.37 8.02 0.18
N GLU A 249 16.88 9.23 0.38
CA GLU A 249 18.08 9.49 1.17
C GLU A 249 17.93 9.01 2.62
N GLU A 250 16.78 9.23 3.25
CA GLU A 250 16.51 8.69 4.61
C GLU A 250 16.54 7.15 4.64
N LEU A 251 15.95 6.48 3.65
CA LEU A 251 15.97 5.02 3.54
C LEU A 251 17.39 4.49 3.29
N GLU A 252 18.18 5.16 2.44
CA GLU A 252 19.56 4.76 2.18
C GLU A 252 20.48 4.98 3.38
N ALA A 253 20.27 6.05 4.14
CA ALA A 253 21.07 6.39 5.30
C ALA A 253 20.76 5.54 6.55
N PHE A 254 19.62 4.84 6.59
CA PHE A 254 19.26 4.00 7.74
C PHE A 254 20.20 2.80 7.90
N ASP A 255 20.82 2.66 9.06
CA ASP A 255 21.73 1.54 9.33
C ASP A 255 20.96 0.22 9.52
N MET A 256 21.21 -0.76 8.64
CA MET A 256 20.58 -2.09 8.67
C MET A 256 21.46 -3.11 7.94
N GLU A 257 21.36 -4.37 8.36
CA GLU A 257 22.06 -5.48 7.72
C GLU A 257 21.74 -5.57 6.21
N PRO A 258 22.72 -5.91 5.36
CA PRO A 258 22.52 -6.01 3.91
C PRO A 258 21.34 -6.92 3.51
N GLU A 259 21.14 -8.02 4.23
CA GLU A 259 20.06 -8.97 3.96
C GLU A 259 18.68 -8.34 4.22
N LEU A 260 18.54 -7.56 5.30
CA LEU A 260 17.31 -6.83 5.62
C LEU A 260 17.05 -5.74 4.58
N ARG A 261 18.10 -5.04 4.14
CA ARG A 261 18.02 -4.03 3.08
C ARG A 261 17.51 -4.64 1.77
N ASP A 262 18.05 -5.78 1.36
CA ASP A 262 17.58 -6.51 0.18
C ASP A 262 16.14 -6.99 0.31
N MET A 263 15.75 -7.46 1.51
CA MET A 263 14.37 -7.84 1.81
C MET A 263 13.40 -6.71 1.52
N ILE A 264 13.64 -5.55 2.13
CA ILE A 264 12.81 -4.35 1.95
C ILE A 264 12.84 -3.87 0.50
N ASN A 265 14.02 -3.81 -0.11
CA ASN A 265 14.19 -3.25 -1.44
C ASN A 265 13.51 -4.08 -2.54
N PHE A 266 13.57 -5.42 -2.47
CA PHE A 266 13.02 -6.26 -3.54
C PHE A 266 12.62 -7.67 -3.15
N LYS A 267 13.33 -8.37 -2.24
CA LYS A 267 13.06 -9.82 -2.01
C LYS A 267 11.67 -10.06 -1.43
N ASN A 268 11.14 -9.14 -0.62
CA ASN A 268 9.78 -9.24 -0.09
C ASN A 268 8.73 -9.06 -1.19
N ALA A 269 8.92 -8.09 -2.09
CA ALA A 269 8.02 -7.88 -3.23
C ALA A 269 8.03 -9.08 -4.19
N LEU A 270 9.19 -9.70 -4.43
CA LEU A 270 9.29 -10.92 -5.25
C LEU A 270 8.52 -12.12 -4.67
N LYS A 271 8.40 -12.22 -3.35
CA LYS A 271 7.56 -13.25 -2.70
C LYS A 271 6.07 -13.01 -2.92
N LEU A 272 5.66 -11.73 -2.95
CA LEU A 272 4.27 -11.34 -3.17
C LEU A 272 3.85 -11.42 -4.63
N ILE A 273 4.78 -11.17 -5.55
CA ILE A 273 4.53 -11.17 -7.00
C ILE A 273 5.51 -12.14 -7.67
N PRO A 274 5.32 -13.47 -7.56
CA PRO A 274 6.30 -14.47 -8.00
C PRO A 274 6.63 -14.43 -9.49
N ARG A 275 5.73 -13.87 -10.32
CA ARG A 275 6.00 -13.68 -11.75
C ARG A 275 7.28 -12.84 -11.95
N LEU A 276 7.43 -11.74 -11.21
CA LEU A 276 8.59 -10.85 -11.28
C LEU A 276 9.90 -11.53 -10.83
N ALA A 277 9.81 -12.64 -10.07
CA ALA A 277 10.99 -13.38 -9.62
C ALA A 277 11.58 -14.26 -10.72
N LYS A 278 10.72 -14.89 -11.54
CA LYS A 278 11.13 -15.80 -12.63
C LYS A 278 11.95 -15.09 -13.71
N ASP A 279 11.76 -13.79 -13.86
CA ASP A 279 12.38 -13.01 -14.94
C ASP A 279 13.73 -12.40 -14.53
N ARG A 280 14.03 -12.29 -13.23
CA ARG A 280 15.34 -11.83 -12.75
C ARG A 280 16.47 -12.84 -12.99
N GLU A 281 16.18 -14.13 -13.06
CA GLU A 281 17.19 -15.15 -13.40
C GLU A 281 17.67 -15.05 -14.86
N LYS A 282 16.89 -14.46 -15.76
CA LYS A 282 17.26 -14.25 -17.17
C LYS A 282 18.12 -13.00 -17.42
N ILE A 283 18.16 -12.04 -16.48
CA ILE A 283 18.85 -10.75 -16.65
C ILE A 283 20.32 -10.82 -16.15
N TYR A 284 20.67 -11.89 -15.43
CA TYR A 284 22.03 -12.16 -14.93
C TYR A 284 22.68 -13.42 -15.56
N LEU A 285 22.13 -13.91 -16.68
CA LEU A 285 22.73 -14.90 -17.60
C LEU A 285 22.89 -14.27 -18.99
#